data_AF-A0A939ILT3-F1
#
_entry.id   AF-A0A939ILT3-F1
#
_cell.length_a   1.000
_cell.length_b   1.000
_cell.length_c   1.000
_cell.angle_alpha   90.00
_cell.angle_beta   90.00
_cell.angle_gamma   90.00
#
_symmetry.space_group_name_H-M   'P 1'
#
loop_
_entity.id
_entity.type
_entity.pdbx_description
1 polymer ?
#
loop_
_entity_poly.entity_id
_entity_poly.type
_entity_poly.pdbx_seq_one_letter_code
_entity_poly.pdbx_strand_id
1 'polypeptide(L)'
;MNENIDYVAWWGAILSSIVFAWNVLKWKLSGPKLDVRISPYEYQWKGKFELMPGEERKPAGVPQKMKPFVVVEVRNTGRSATTILEIRFSQCDSPKGFKKSMMSENEHDPFSNELPVVLEAGHVWLCRFDQNQVTKFSEENNTPHFSVDIRHTHAKGWVREPVEIESKS
;
A
#
# COMPACT_ATOMS: atom_id res chain seq x y z
N MET A 1 -6.18 29.47 55.08
CA MET A 1 -6.69 29.60 53.68
C MET A 1 -5.75 29.03 52.63
N ASN A 2 -4.57 28.49 52.99
CA ASN A 2 -3.58 28.00 52.01
C ASN A 2 -3.68 26.48 51.72
N GLU A 3 -4.12 25.66 52.67
CA GLU A 3 -4.16 24.18 52.50
C GLU A 3 -5.09 23.72 51.37
N ASN A 4 -6.21 24.41 51.15
CA ASN A 4 -7.14 24.08 50.05
C ASN A 4 -6.54 24.41 48.67
N ILE A 5 -5.65 25.40 48.59
CA ILE A 5 -5.00 25.80 47.35
C ILE A 5 -3.96 24.75 46.96
N ASP A 6 -3.21 24.24 47.93
CA ASP A 6 -2.18 23.22 47.71
C ASP A 6 -2.78 21.89 47.24
N TYR A 7 -3.93 21.51 47.80
CA TYR A 7 -4.65 20.29 47.38
C TYR A 7 -5.16 20.39 45.93
N VAL A 8 -5.77 21.52 45.56
CA VAL A 8 -6.26 21.76 44.20
C VAL A 8 -5.10 21.80 43.20
N ALA A 9 -3.99 22.45 43.56
CA ALA A 9 -2.80 22.51 42.71
C ALA A 9 -2.20 21.11 42.45
N TRP A 10 -2.14 20.26 43.47
CA TRP A 10 -1.60 18.91 43.34
C TRP A 10 -2.45 18.02 42.43
N TRP A 11 -3.79 18.07 42.56
CA TRP A 11 -4.69 17.37 41.65
C TRP A 11 -4.62 17.88 40.22
N GLY A 12 -4.50 19.20 40.05
CA GLY A 12 -4.28 19.81 38.74
C GLY A 12 -3.02 19.25 38.06
N ALA A 13 -1.91 19.16 38.79
CA ALA A 13 -0.65 18.63 38.26
C ALA A 13 -0.75 17.15 37.83
N ILE A 14 -1.45 16.32 38.61
CA ILE A 14 -1.68 14.91 38.26
C ILE A 14 -2.52 14.79 36.98
N LEU A 15 -3.65 15.50 36.92
CA LEU A 15 -4.55 15.45 35.75
C LEU A 15 -3.85 15.97 34.50
N SER A 16 -3.09 17.07 34.59
CA SER A 16 -2.31 17.59 33.46
C SER A 16 -1.26 16.57 32.99
N SER A 17 -0.59 15.87 33.90
CA SER A 17 0.40 14.85 33.57
C SER A 17 -0.22 13.65 32.84
N ILE A 18 -1.39 13.19 33.29
CA ILE A 18 -2.13 12.10 32.64
C ILE A 18 -2.58 12.50 31.23
N VAL A 19 -3.15 13.71 31.08
CA VAL A 19 -3.59 14.23 29.78
C VAL A 19 -2.40 14.40 28.83
N PHE A 20 -1.26 14.88 29.34
CA PHE A 20 -0.03 15.01 28.57
C PHE A 20 0.47 13.64 28.09
N ALA A 21 0.58 12.66 28.99
CA ALA A 21 0.99 11.30 28.63
C ALA A 21 0.04 10.66 27.60
N TRP A 22 -1.27 10.85 27.76
CA TRP A 22 -2.27 10.38 26.81
C TRP A 22 -2.13 11.04 25.44
N ASN A 23 -1.83 12.33 25.38
CA ASN A 23 -1.57 13.03 24.12
C ASN A 23 -0.31 12.52 23.42
N VAL A 24 0.77 12.26 24.17
CA VAL A 24 2.00 11.64 23.62
C VAL A 24 1.71 10.23 23.08
N LEU A 25 0.96 9.41 23.82
CA LEU A 25 0.56 8.07 23.38
C LEU A 25 -0.27 8.12 22.10
N LYS A 26 -1.30 8.98 22.04
CA LYS A 26 -2.11 9.17 20.82
C LYS A 26 -1.26 9.61 19.64
N TRP A 27 -0.32 10.53 19.84
CA TRP A 27 0.56 11.00 18.77
C TRP A 27 1.44 9.86 18.22
N LYS A 28 2.05 9.06 19.12
CA LYS A 28 2.85 7.89 18.73
C LYS A 28 2.04 6.82 17.99
N LEU A 29 0.77 6.64 18.35
CA LEU A 29 -0.12 5.68 17.71
C LEU A 29 -0.82 6.20 16.43
N SER A 30 -0.76 7.51 16.16
CA SER A 30 -1.42 8.15 15.00
C SER A 30 -0.57 8.14 13.72
N GLY A 31 0.31 7.14 13.57
CA GLY A 31 1.15 6.97 12.39
C GLY A 31 0.35 6.75 11.10
N PRO A 32 1.02 6.77 9.94
CA PRO A 32 0.40 6.39 8.68
C PRO A 32 -0.05 4.94 8.73
N LYS A 33 -1.15 4.64 8.04
CA LYS A 33 -1.67 3.30 7.84
C LYS A 33 -1.94 3.15 6.36
N LEU A 34 -1.37 2.13 5.74
CA LEU A 34 -1.56 1.86 4.32
C LEU A 34 -2.60 0.74 4.18
N ASP A 35 -3.60 0.98 3.35
CA ASP A 35 -4.53 -0.04 2.85
C ASP A 35 -4.12 -0.36 1.42
N VAL A 36 -3.92 -1.63 1.10
CA VAL A 36 -3.44 -2.07 -0.20
C VAL A 36 -4.50 -2.96 -0.84
N ARG A 37 -4.90 -2.61 -2.06
CA ARG A 37 -5.88 -3.38 -2.85
C ARG A 37 -5.30 -3.72 -4.19
N ILE A 38 -5.67 -4.88 -4.70
CA ILE A 38 -5.27 -5.31 -6.03
C ILE A 38 -6.52 -5.56 -6.86
N SER A 39 -6.48 -5.14 -8.11
CA SER A 39 -7.51 -5.44 -9.09
C SER A 39 -6.85 -6.02 -10.33
N PRO A 40 -7.08 -7.31 -10.63
CA PRO A 40 -6.60 -7.91 -11.86
C PRO A 40 -7.47 -7.44 -13.05
N TYR A 41 -6.86 -7.35 -14.23
CA TYR A 41 -7.50 -7.11 -15.54
C TYR A 41 -8.09 -5.71 -15.80
N GLU A 42 -8.87 -5.14 -14.89
CA GLU A 42 -9.67 -3.94 -15.15
C GLU A 42 -9.56 -2.95 -13.99
N TYR A 43 -9.05 -1.75 -14.26
CA TYR A 43 -9.09 -0.64 -13.31
C TYR A 43 -9.75 0.57 -13.95
N GLN A 44 -10.92 0.95 -13.42
CA GLN A 44 -11.61 2.16 -13.82
C GLN A 44 -11.09 3.34 -13.00
N TRP A 45 -10.16 4.10 -13.56
CA TRP A 45 -9.70 5.35 -12.95
C TRP A 45 -10.41 6.54 -13.58
N LYS A 46 -11.10 7.36 -12.77
CA LYS A 46 -11.79 8.59 -13.22
C LYS A 46 -12.74 8.38 -14.42
N GLY A 47 -13.39 7.22 -14.52
CA GLY A 47 -14.31 6.90 -15.62
C GLY A 47 -13.63 6.65 -16.97
N LYS A 48 -12.30 6.51 -17.01
CA LYS A 48 -11.53 6.14 -18.20
C LYS A 48 -10.90 4.77 -18.02
N PHE A 49 -11.10 3.91 -19.00
CA PHE A 49 -10.32 2.68 -19.14
C PHE A 49 -8.95 3.09 -19.67
N GLU A 50 -7.94 3.10 -18.81
CA GLU A 50 -6.56 3.26 -19.26
C GLU A 50 -5.97 1.90 -19.60
N LEU A 51 -5.51 1.77 -20.84
CA LEU A 51 -4.92 0.56 -21.39
C LEU A 51 -3.40 0.70 -21.29
N MET A 52 -2.68 -0.34 -20.84
CA MET A 52 -1.26 -0.44 -21.18
C MET A 52 -1.15 -0.66 -22.70
N PRO A 53 -0.44 0.19 -23.46
CA PRO A 53 -0.14 -0.12 -24.84
C PRO A 53 0.73 -1.39 -24.85
N GLY A 54 0.17 -2.49 -25.35
CA GLY A 54 0.96 -3.67 -25.67
C GLY A 54 1.91 -3.36 -26.83
N GLU A 55 3.11 -3.91 -26.79
CA GLU A 55 4.04 -3.88 -27.92
C GLU A 55 3.38 -4.48 -29.16
N GLU A 56 2.94 -3.58 -30.04
CA GLU A 56 3.17 -3.59 -31.49
C GLU A 56 2.42 -2.38 -32.04
N ARG A 57 3.13 -1.44 -32.66
CA ARG A 57 2.52 -0.42 -33.52
C ARG A 57 1.91 -1.14 -34.73
N LYS A 58 0.71 -1.71 -34.57
CA LYS A 58 -0.07 -2.18 -35.72
C LYS A 58 -0.66 -0.98 -36.46
N PRO A 59 -0.77 -1.05 -37.80
CA PRO A 59 -1.37 0.02 -38.58
C PRO A 59 -2.80 0.31 -38.09
N ALA A 60 -3.20 1.58 -38.22
CA ALA A 60 -4.51 2.07 -37.80
C ALA A 60 -5.65 1.17 -38.35
N GLY A 61 -6.39 0.52 -37.46
CA GLY A 61 -7.55 -0.32 -37.82
C GLY A 61 -7.55 -1.75 -37.26
N VAL A 62 -6.46 -2.23 -36.66
CA VAL A 62 -6.43 -3.55 -35.98
C VAL A 62 -6.54 -3.35 -34.46
N PRO A 63 -7.41 -4.08 -33.74
CA PRO A 63 -7.49 -3.99 -32.29
C PRO A 63 -6.14 -4.35 -31.67
N GLN A 64 -5.56 -3.41 -30.91
CA GLN A 64 -4.33 -3.64 -30.17
C GLN A 64 -4.54 -4.79 -29.18
N LYS A 65 -3.67 -5.79 -29.22
CA LYS A 65 -3.73 -6.92 -28.29
C LYS A 65 -3.29 -6.40 -26.92
N MET A 66 -4.24 -6.30 -26.00
CA MET A 66 -4.02 -5.77 -24.65
C MET A 66 -3.08 -6.70 -23.89
N LYS A 67 -2.05 -6.14 -23.24
CA LYS A 67 -1.22 -6.91 -22.31
C LYS A 67 -1.95 -6.94 -20.96
N PRO A 68 -2.19 -8.12 -20.37
CA PRO A 68 -2.85 -8.19 -19.07
C PRO A 68 -1.93 -7.55 -18.02
N PHE A 69 -2.51 -6.74 -17.12
CA PHE A 69 -1.78 -6.07 -16.05
C PHE A 69 -2.56 -6.16 -14.74
N VAL A 70 -1.81 -6.07 -13.64
CA VAL A 70 -2.33 -6.06 -12.28
C VAL A 70 -2.21 -4.64 -11.75
N VAL A 71 -3.31 -4.04 -11.29
CA VAL A 71 -3.27 -2.72 -10.65
C VAL A 71 -3.16 -2.89 -9.15
N VAL A 72 -2.19 -2.18 -8.57
CA VAL A 72 -2.02 -2.07 -7.12
C VAL A 72 -2.42 -0.67 -6.70
N GLU A 73 -3.42 -0.60 -5.83
CA GLU A 73 -3.88 0.62 -5.17
C GLU A 73 -3.33 0.66 -3.76
N VAL A 74 -2.58 1.71 -3.45
CA VAL A 74 -2.05 2.00 -2.11
C VAL A 74 -2.72 3.26 -1.58
N ARG A 75 -3.53 3.11 -0.53
CA ARG A 75 -4.24 4.21 0.10
C ARG A 75 -3.72 4.49 1.50
N ASN A 76 -3.44 5.74 1.81
CA ASN A 76 -3.13 6.12 3.20
C ASN A 76 -4.44 6.34 3.97
N THR A 77 -4.82 5.39 4.81
CA THR A 77 -5.97 5.48 5.72
C THR A 77 -5.58 6.03 7.10
N GLY A 78 -4.28 6.27 7.32
CA GLY A 78 -3.75 6.88 8.53
C GLY A 78 -3.99 8.38 8.61
N ARG A 79 -3.61 8.97 9.76
CA ARG A 79 -3.75 10.42 10.01
C ARG A 79 -2.52 11.23 9.63
N SER A 80 -1.39 10.56 9.45
CA SER A 80 -0.11 11.19 9.11
C SER A 80 0.24 10.90 7.65
N ALA A 81 0.83 11.87 6.96
CA ALA A 81 1.41 11.64 5.64
C ALA A 81 2.58 10.64 5.73
N THR A 82 2.82 9.90 4.66
CA THR A 82 3.98 8.99 4.54
C THR A 82 4.53 9.06 3.13
N THR A 83 5.83 8.83 2.97
CA THR A 83 6.43 8.76 1.63
C THR A 83 6.60 7.30 1.26
N ILE A 84 5.99 6.86 0.15
CA ILE A 84 6.27 5.56 -0.46
C ILE A 84 7.61 5.69 -1.18
N LEU A 85 8.55 4.83 -0.83
CA LEU A 85 9.91 4.83 -1.36
C LEU A 85 10.07 3.78 -2.44
N GLU A 86 9.49 2.60 -2.22
CA GLU A 86 9.64 1.46 -3.10
C GLU A 86 8.42 0.55 -2.93
N ILE A 87 8.00 -0.09 -4.01
CA ILE A 87 6.97 -1.12 -4.02
C ILE A 87 7.48 -2.33 -4.77
N ARG A 88 7.12 -3.52 -4.30
CA ARG A 88 7.43 -4.77 -4.96
C ARG A 88 6.22 -5.68 -4.93
N PHE A 89 6.05 -6.43 -6.00
CA PHE A 89 5.07 -7.49 -6.05
C PHE A 89 5.80 -8.81 -5.81
N SER A 90 5.48 -9.48 -4.70
CA SER A 90 6.17 -10.69 -4.25
C SER A 90 5.21 -11.88 -4.23
N GLN A 91 5.70 -13.05 -4.64
CA GLN A 91 5.00 -14.32 -4.44
C GLN A 91 5.28 -14.88 -3.04
N CYS A 92 4.25 -15.46 -2.41
CA CYS A 92 4.31 -16.04 -1.08
C CYS A 92 3.88 -17.51 -1.07
N ASP A 93 4.44 -18.30 -0.15
CA ASP A 93 4.06 -19.70 0.06
C ASP A 93 2.78 -19.89 0.86
N SER A 94 2.22 -18.81 1.39
CA SER A 94 1.13 -18.88 2.36
C SER A 94 0.14 -17.76 2.14
N PRO A 95 -1.18 -18.02 2.32
CA PRO A 95 -2.22 -17.00 2.21
C PRO A 95 -2.04 -15.88 3.23
N LYS A 96 -1.36 -16.13 4.35
CA LYS A 96 -1.11 -15.11 5.37
C LYS A 96 0.14 -14.25 5.08
N GLY A 97 0.87 -14.48 3.99
CA GLY A 97 2.02 -13.66 3.58
C GLY A 97 3.26 -13.71 4.48
N PHE A 98 3.25 -14.47 5.59
CA PHE A 98 4.31 -14.39 6.62
C PHE A 98 5.61 -15.18 6.33
N LYS A 99 5.67 -16.00 5.27
CA LYS A 99 6.89 -16.74 4.90
C LYS A 99 7.57 -16.15 3.67
N LYS A 100 8.85 -16.51 3.50
CA LYS A 100 9.82 -16.07 2.46
C LYS A 100 9.12 -15.59 1.17
N SER A 101 9.45 -14.37 0.73
CA SER A 101 9.18 -14.00 -0.67
C SER A 101 10.02 -14.93 -1.53
N MET A 102 9.37 -15.68 -2.41
CA MET A 102 10.05 -16.60 -3.34
C MET A 102 10.67 -15.85 -4.51
N MET A 103 9.97 -14.81 -4.99
CA MET A 103 10.39 -13.98 -6.11
C MET A 103 9.66 -12.64 -6.03
N SER A 104 10.35 -11.55 -6.38
CA SER A 104 9.82 -10.19 -6.32
C SER A 104 10.04 -9.47 -7.65
N GLU A 105 8.98 -8.88 -8.19
CA GLU A 105 9.03 -7.94 -9.30
C GLU A 105 9.10 -6.52 -8.76
N ASN A 106 10.13 -5.78 -9.18
CA ASN A 106 10.34 -4.37 -8.79
C ASN A 106 10.02 -3.42 -9.94
N GLU A 107 9.93 -3.93 -11.17
CA GLU A 107 9.54 -3.16 -12.33
C GLU A 107 8.05 -2.91 -12.25
N HIS A 108 7.68 -1.63 -12.12
CA HIS A 108 6.30 -1.19 -12.05
C HIS A 108 6.15 0.10 -12.83
N ASP A 109 5.04 0.23 -13.53
CA ASP A 109 4.69 1.47 -14.21
C ASP A 109 3.79 2.31 -13.28
N PRO A 110 4.25 3.47 -12.79
CA PRO A 110 3.44 4.33 -11.94
C PRO A 110 2.29 4.91 -12.76
N PHE A 111 1.06 4.72 -12.30
CA PHE A 111 -0.14 5.26 -12.93
C PHE A 111 -0.33 6.73 -12.54
N SER A 112 -0.06 7.05 -11.27
CA SER A 112 -0.23 8.39 -10.72
C SER A 112 1.04 9.25 -10.79
N ASN A 113 2.06 8.88 -10.02
CA ASN A 113 3.30 9.64 -9.84
C ASN A 113 4.44 8.64 -9.67
N GLU A 114 5.63 8.96 -10.16
CA GLU A 114 6.83 8.14 -9.96
C GLU A 114 7.21 8.10 -8.47
N LEU A 115 7.79 6.97 -8.05
CA LEU A 115 8.38 6.84 -6.71
C LEU A 115 9.74 7.55 -6.67
N PRO A 116 10.10 8.18 -5.53
CA PRO A 116 9.36 8.25 -4.27
C PRO A 116 8.22 9.30 -4.30
N VAL A 117 7.10 9.00 -3.64
CA VAL A 117 5.91 9.87 -3.61
C VAL A 117 5.40 10.09 -2.19
N VAL A 118 5.04 11.33 -1.86
CA VAL A 118 4.37 11.67 -0.58
C VAL A 118 2.88 11.37 -0.70
N LEU A 119 2.40 10.49 0.18
CA LEU A 119 1.00 10.08 0.29
C LEU A 119 0.37 10.69 1.55
N GLU A 120 -0.43 11.73 1.37
CA GLU A 120 -1.17 12.38 2.45
C GLU A 120 -2.34 11.51 2.94
N ALA A 121 -2.89 11.85 4.11
CA ALA A 121 -4.03 11.15 4.67
C ALA A 121 -5.23 11.20 3.70
N GLY A 122 -5.75 10.03 3.34
CA GLY A 122 -6.85 9.88 2.39
C GLY A 122 -6.44 9.80 0.91
N HIS A 123 -5.19 10.13 0.57
CA HIS A 123 -4.69 10.02 -0.80
C HIS A 123 -4.46 8.55 -1.21
N VAL A 124 -4.53 8.35 -2.52
CA VAL A 124 -4.36 7.06 -3.20
C VAL A 124 -3.23 7.18 -4.20
N TRP A 125 -2.35 6.20 -4.21
CA TRP A 125 -1.31 6.01 -5.20
C TRP A 125 -1.53 4.69 -5.94
N LEU A 126 -1.22 4.69 -7.23
CA LEU A 126 -1.51 3.59 -8.13
C LEU A 126 -0.27 3.21 -8.94
N CYS A 127 -0.03 1.91 -9.07
CA CYS A 127 0.92 1.37 -10.04
C CYS A 127 0.40 0.12 -10.73
N ARG A 128 1.08 -0.27 -11.80
CA ARG A 128 0.78 -1.46 -12.60
C ARG A 128 1.96 -2.41 -12.58
N PHE A 129 1.66 -3.70 -12.54
CA PHE A 129 2.62 -4.79 -12.74
C PHE A 129 2.19 -5.63 -13.94
N ASP A 130 3.16 -6.25 -14.61
CA ASP A 130 2.91 -7.14 -15.74
C ASP A 130 2.28 -8.44 -15.24
N GLN A 131 1.03 -8.70 -15.62
CA GLN A 131 0.34 -9.89 -15.16
C GLN A 131 1.02 -11.17 -15.67
N ASN A 132 1.62 -11.15 -16.86
CA ASN A 132 2.25 -12.35 -17.41
C ASN A 132 3.48 -12.76 -16.60
N GLN A 133 4.23 -11.80 -16.07
CA GLN A 133 5.37 -12.09 -15.19
C GLN A 133 4.87 -12.67 -13.87
N VAL A 134 3.85 -12.02 -13.28
CA VAL A 134 3.20 -12.48 -12.05
C VAL A 134 2.63 -13.90 -12.18
N THR A 135 1.92 -14.20 -13.27
CA THR A 135 1.32 -15.53 -13.48
C THR A 135 2.35 -16.60 -13.79
N LYS A 136 3.43 -16.26 -14.52
CA LYS A 136 4.54 -17.20 -14.76
C LYS A 136 5.13 -17.70 -13.44
N PHE A 137 5.30 -16.80 -12.47
CA PHE A 137 5.79 -17.17 -11.14
C PHE A 137 4.80 -18.07 -10.38
N SER A 138 3.49 -17.81 -10.53
CA SER A 138 2.44 -18.70 -10.00
C SER A 138 2.55 -20.13 -10.54
N GLU A 139 2.75 -20.27 -11.84
CA GLU A 139 2.82 -21.55 -12.54
C GLU A 139 4.10 -22.31 -12.19
N GLU A 140 5.25 -21.63 -12.15
CA GLU A 140 6.55 -22.24 -11.84
C GLU A 140 6.63 -22.76 -10.41
N ASN A 141 6.04 -22.05 -9.44
CA ASN A 141 6.14 -22.38 -8.02
C ASN A 141 4.91 -23.12 -7.46
N ASN A 142 3.86 -23.29 -8.27
CA ASN A 142 2.60 -23.94 -7.88
C ASN A 142 1.96 -23.31 -6.62
N THR A 143 2.09 -21.99 -6.46
CA THR A 143 1.53 -21.23 -5.32
C THR A 143 0.74 -20.02 -5.83
N PRO A 144 -0.57 -19.89 -5.50
CA PRO A 144 -1.42 -18.81 -6.00
C PRO A 144 -1.44 -17.58 -5.08
N HIS A 145 -0.52 -17.49 -4.11
CA HIS A 145 -0.54 -16.42 -3.10
C HIS A 145 0.48 -15.33 -3.43
N PHE A 146 0.01 -14.09 -3.33
CA PHE A 146 0.82 -12.92 -3.61
C PHE A 146 0.78 -11.94 -2.45
N SER A 147 1.76 -11.07 -2.41
CA SER A 147 1.86 -10.00 -1.43
C SER A 147 2.49 -8.79 -2.06
N VAL A 148 2.04 -7.62 -1.65
CA VAL A 148 2.69 -6.36 -2.01
C VAL A 148 3.59 -5.96 -0.86
N ASP A 149 4.87 -5.84 -1.15
CA ASP A 149 5.87 -5.34 -0.22
C ASP A 149 6.04 -3.83 -0.47
N ILE A 150 5.75 -3.01 0.54
CA ILE A 150 5.85 -1.55 0.47
C ILE A 150 6.91 -1.07 1.45
N ARG A 151 7.83 -0.24 0.96
CA ARG A 151 8.78 0.49 1.80
C ARG A 151 8.33 1.95 1.92
N HIS A 152 8.19 2.43 3.14
CA HIS A 152 7.79 3.81 3.40
C HIS A 152 8.53 4.41 4.60
N THR A 153 8.57 5.74 4.70
CA THR A 153 9.41 6.47 5.66
C THR A 153 9.14 6.18 7.14
N HIS A 154 7.94 5.74 7.48
CA HIS A 154 7.54 5.44 8.86
C HIS A 154 7.73 3.98 9.27
N ALA A 155 8.07 3.08 8.34
CA ALA A 155 8.39 1.69 8.64
C ALA A 155 9.90 1.47 8.68
N LYS A 156 10.36 0.67 9.65
CA LYS A 156 11.77 0.27 9.75
C LYS A 156 12.20 -0.72 8.65
N GLY A 157 11.24 -1.34 7.98
CA GLY A 157 11.47 -2.34 6.94
C GLY A 157 10.30 -2.40 5.96
N TRP A 158 10.22 -3.49 5.22
CA TRP A 158 9.12 -3.78 4.31
C TRP A 158 7.83 -4.05 5.09
N VAL A 159 6.78 -3.33 4.75
CA VAL A 159 5.41 -3.65 5.16
C VAL A 159 4.86 -4.56 4.08
N ARG A 160 4.49 -5.78 4.47
CA ARG A 160 3.95 -6.78 3.56
C ARG A 160 2.46 -6.88 3.77
N GLU A 161 1.71 -6.60 2.70
CA GLU A 161 0.27 -6.82 2.68
C GLU A 161 -0.03 -8.05 1.82
N PRO A 162 -0.59 -9.13 2.40
CA PRO A 162 -1.03 -10.28 1.61
C PRO A 162 -2.21 -9.87 0.75
N VAL A 163 -2.25 -10.37 -0.48
CA VAL A 163 -3.35 -10.04 -1.39
C VAL A 163 -3.92 -11.28 -2.05
N GLU A 164 -5.25 -11.33 -2.08
CA GLU A 164 -6.02 -12.33 -2.77
C GLU A 164 -6.35 -11.83 -4.17
N ILE A 165 -5.90 -12.57 -5.20
CA ILE A 165 -6.33 -12.32 -6.57
C ILE A 165 -7.64 -13.06 -6.76
N GLU A 166 -8.76 -12.33 -6.74
CA GLU A 166 -10.05 -12.90 -7.12
C GLU A 166 -10.01 -13.26 -8.61
N SER A 167 -9.97 -14.57 -8.89
CA SER A 167 -10.25 -15.11 -10.21
C SER A 167 -11.73 -14.85 -10.50
N LYS A 168 -12.05 -13.89 -11.37
CA LYS A 168 -13.40 -13.79 -11.95
C LYS A 168 -13.72 -15.13 -12.64
N SER A 169 -14.66 -15.87 -12.07
CA SER A 169 -15.25 -17.10 -12.61
C SER A 169 -16.06 -16.84 -13.87
#